data_AF-A0A928JIH4-F1
#
_entry.id   AF-A0A928JIH4-F1
#
_cell.length_a   1.000
_cell.length_b   1.000
_cell.length_c   1.000
_cell.angle_alpha   90.00
_cell.angle_beta   90.00
_cell.angle_gamma   90.00
#
_symmetry.space_group_name_H-M   'P 1'
#
loop_
_entity.id
_entity.type
_entity.pdbx_description
1 polymer ?
#
loop_
_entity_poly.entity_id
_entity_poly.type
_entity_poly.pdbx_seq_one_letter_code
_entity_poly.pdbx_strand_id
1 'polypeptide(L)'
;MEAINFERVTACGECCDGCAKFKEGKCPGCIESDGDVPEWKESGGCPIHKCARRHGVQFCGLCAEFPCAWLKEKIVWNPHAIEHLAELAEARKKQG
;
A
#
# COMPACT_ATOMS: atom_id res chain seq x y z
N MET A 1 16.16 13.07 -9.23
CA MET A 1 14.99 12.20 -9.02
C MET A 1 15.33 11.32 -7.83
N GLU A 2 14.64 11.52 -6.72
CA GLU A 2 14.81 10.63 -5.56
C GLU A 2 14.29 9.24 -5.93
N ALA A 3 15.10 8.21 -5.67
CA ALA A 3 14.70 6.83 -5.90
C ALA A 3 13.61 6.47 -4.88
N ILE A 4 12.45 6.02 -5.37
CA ILE A 4 11.37 5.56 -4.50
C ILE A 4 11.80 4.22 -3.90
N ASN A 5 11.89 4.14 -2.57
CA ASN A 5 12.15 2.86 -1.90
C ASN A 5 10.89 1.99 -1.94
N PHE A 6 10.79 1.13 -2.95
CA PHE A 6 9.66 0.22 -3.09
C PHE A 6 9.54 -0.76 -1.93
N GLU A 7 10.60 -1.12 -1.21
CA GLU A 7 10.51 -2.00 -0.05
C GLU A 7 9.69 -1.37 1.10
N ARG A 8 9.54 -0.04 1.09
CA ARG A 8 8.74 0.73 2.04
C ARG A 8 7.36 1.15 1.49
N VAL A 9 7.05 0.80 0.23
CA VAL A 9 5.74 1.02 -0.39
C VAL A 9 4.76 -0.06 0.06
N THR A 10 3.72 0.38 0.73
CA THR A 10 2.67 -0.44 1.31
C THR A 10 1.63 -0.88 0.27
N ALA A 11 0.78 -1.84 0.63
CA ALA A 11 -0.20 -2.43 -0.27
C ALA A 11 -1.18 -1.41 -0.91
N CYS A 12 -1.55 -0.36 -0.16
CA CYS A 12 -2.43 0.72 -0.63
C CYS A 12 -1.71 1.81 -1.43
N GLY A 13 -0.39 1.73 -1.60
CA GLY A 13 0.42 2.70 -2.34
C GLY A 13 1.06 3.77 -1.47
N GLU A 14 0.72 3.87 -0.18
CA GLU A 14 1.45 4.77 0.71
C GLU A 14 2.87 4.27 0.98
N CYS A 15 3.78 5.19 1.31
CA CYS A 15 5.15 4.86 1.69
C CYS A 15 5.36 5.13 3.18
N CYS A 16 5.84 4.13 3.94
CA CYS A 16 6.13 4.30 5.36
C CYS A 16 7.18 5.40 5.62
N ASP A 17 8.09 5.65 4.67
CA ASP A 17 9.06 6.75 4.69
C ASP A 17 8.41 8.15 4.71
N GLY A 18 7.16 8.29 4.26
CA GLY A 18 6.39 9.54 4.33
C GLY A 18 5.49 9.63 5.56
N CYS A 19 5.29 8.53 6.30
CA CYS A 19 4.27 8.45 7.33
C CYS A 19 4.78 8.97 8.68
N ALA A 20 4.17 10.04 9.20
CA ALA A 20 4.53 10.61 10.50
C ALA A 20 4.42 9.59 11.65
N LYS A 21 3.33 8.80 11.70
CA LYS A 21 3.13 7.78 12.73
C LYS A 21 4.20 6.70 12.74
N PHE A 22 4.70 6.31 11.57
CA PHE A 22 5.79 5.36 11.43
C PHE A 22 7.11 5.97 11.94
N LYS A 23 7.42 7.20 11.52
CA LYS A 23 8.60 7.95 11.99
C LYS A 23 8.62 8.19 13.50
N GLU A 24 7.45 8.42 14.08
CA GLU A 24 7.27 8.59 15.53
C GLU A 24 7.28 7.26 16.31
N GLY A 25 7.40 6.10 15.63
CA GLY A 25 7.38 4.78 16.26
C GLY A 25 6.01 4.36 16.83
N LYS A 26 4.95 5.09 16.49
CA LYS A 26 3.57 4.83 16.94
C LYS A 26 2.87 3.75 16.09
N CYS A 27 3.35 3.54 14.87
CA CYS A 27 2.87 2.51 13.97
C CYS A 27 4.05 1.61 13.59
N PRO A 28 3.97 0.28 13.82
CA PRO A 28 5.00 -0.66 13.41
C PRO A 28 5.13 -0.79 11.89
N GLY A 29 4.20 -0.22 11.12
CA GLY A 29 4.21 -0.23 9.66
C GLY A 29 3.47 -1.44 9.08
N CYS A 30 2.66 -1.19 8.06
CA CYS A 30 1.81 -2.22 7.45
C CYS A 30 2.61 -3.36 6.79
N ILE A 31 3.87 -3.13 6.42
CA ILE A 31 4.74 -4.15 5.81
C ILE A 31 5.35 -5.03 6.90
N GLU A 32 5.95 -4.42 7.92
CA GLU A 32 6.60 -5.16 9.02
C GLU A 32 5.59 -5.91 9.89
N SER A 33 4.35 -5.42 9.97
CA SER A 33 3.26 -6.05 10.73
C SER A 33 2.38 -6.97 9.90
N ASP A 34 2.71 -7.25 8.63
CA ASP A 34 1.87 -8.04 7.71
C ASP A 34 0.40 -7.54 7.64
N GLY A 35 0.21 -6.22 7.72
CA GLY A 35 -1.10 -5.57 7.74
C GLY A 35 -1.83 -5.63 9.09
N ASP A 36 -1.24 -6.22 10.14
CA ASP A 36 -1.78 -6.30 11.51
C ASP A 36 -1.32 -5.12 12.37
N VAL A 37 -1.68 -3.91 11.94
CA VAL A 37 -1.44 -2.71 12.73
C VAL A 37 -2.49 -2.59 13.85
N PRO A 38 -2.11 -2.15 15.06
CA PRO A 38 -3.02 -2.12 16.21
C PRO A 38 -4.29 -1.28 16.00
N GLU A 39 -4.22 -0.21 15.20
CA GLU A 39 -5.39 0.60 14.82
C GLU A 39 -6.45 -0.18 14.03
N TRP A 40 -6.07 -1.30 13.38
CA TRP A 40 -6.95 -2.10 12.54
C TRP A 40 -7.26 -3.45 13.17
N LYS A 41 -6.86 -3.67 14.42
CA LYS A 41 -7.02 -4.93 15.15
C LYS A 41 -8.50 -5.30 15.32
N GLU A 42 -9.36 -4.31 15.57
CA GLU A 42 -10.81 -4.50 15.63
C GLU A 42 -11.44 -4.82 14.27
N SER A 43 -10.81 -4.39 13.16
CA SER A 43 -11.21 -4.74 11.80
C SER A 43 -10.58 -6.04 11.28
N GLY A 44 -9.77 -6.73 12.12
CA GLY A 44 -9.06 -7.94 11.74
C GLY A 44 -7.90 -7.70 10.76
N GLY A 45 -7.27 -6.53 10.79
CA GLY A 45 -6.13 -6.15 9.96
C GLY A 45 -6.51 -5.46 8.64
N CYS A 46 -5.50 -4.97 7.91
CA CYS A 46 -5.71 -4.25 6.66
C CYS A 46 -6.18 -5.20 5.54
N PRO A 47 -7.39 -5.03 5.00
CA PRO A 47 -7.90 -5.93 3.97
C PRO A 47 -7.14 -5.78 2.64
N ILE A 48 -6.63 -4.58 2.34
CA ILE A 48 -5.86 -4.31 1.11
C ILE A 48 -4.54 -5.07 1.15
N HIS A 49 -3.87 -5.10 2.31
CA HIS A 49 -2.65 -5.87 2.51
C HIS A 49 -2.88 -7.38 2.31
N LYS A 50 -3.93 -7.92 2.92
CA LYS A 50 -4.32 -9.33 2.74
C LYS A 50 -4.61 -9.67 1.28
N CYS A 51 -5.28 -8.77 0.56
CA CYS A 51 -5.53 -8.92 -0.87
C CYS A 51 -4.22 -8.94 -1.67
N ALA A 52 -3.34 -7.95 -1.47
CA ALA A 52 -2.06 -7.89 -2.15
C ALA A 52 -1.21 -9.16 -1.92
N ARG A 53 -1.14 -9.63 -0.67
CA ARG A 53 -0.46 -10.90 -0.31
C ARG A 53 -1.06 -12.11 -1.01
N ARG A 54 -2.39 -12.22 -1.06
CA ARG A 54 -3.09 -13.31 -1.76
C ARG A 54 -2.83 -13.31 -3.27
N HIS A 55 -2.68 -12.14 -3.87
CA HIS A 55 -2.36 -11.99 -5.30
C HIS A 55 -0.85 -12.06 -5.57
N GLY A 56 0.00 -12.19 -4.54
CA GLY A 56 1.45 -12.26 -4.68
C GLY A 56 2.09 -10.95 -5.16
N VAL A 57 1.41 -9.82 -4.95
CA VAL A 57 1.87 -8.49 -5.37
C VAL A 57 2.26 -7.66 -4.16
N GLN A 58 3.24 -6.78 -4.32
CA GLN A 58 3.69 -5.93 -3.22
C GLN A 58 2.70 -4.79 -2.92
N PHE A 59 2.15 -4.19 -3.98
CA PHE A 59 1.12 -3.15 -3.88
C PHE A 59 0.12 -3.29 -5.00
N CYS A 60 -1.09 -2.75 -4.79
CA CYS A 60 -2.21 -2.96 -5.70
C CYS A 60 -1.93 -2.53 -7.14
N GLY A 61 -1.11 -1.52 -7.37
CA GLY A 61 -0.72 -1.06 -8.72
C GLY A 61 0.03 -2.10 -9.57
N LEU A 62 0.60 -3.15 -8.94
CA LEU A 62 1.23 -4.26 -9.64
C LEU A 62 0.29 -5.44 -9.89
N CYS A 63 -0.95 -5.38 -9.37
CA CYS A 63 -1.93 -6.42 -9.60
C CYS A 63 -2.39 -6.42 -11.06
N ALA A 64 -2.52 -7.62 -11.64
CA ALA A 64 -3.02 -7.78 -12.99
C ALA A 64 -4.48 -7.30 -13.15
N GLU A 65 -5.25 -7.33 -12.06
CA GLU A 65 -6.65 -6.88 -12.03
C GLU A 65 -6.79 -5.39 -11.67
N PHE A 66 -5.66 -4.67 -11.55
CA PHE A 66 -5.68 -3.26 -11.20
C PHE A 66 -6.11 -2.37 -12.39
N PRO A 67 -6.97 -1.35 -12.18
CA PRO A 67 -7.66 -1.00 -10.94
C PRO A 67 -8.96 -1.79 -10.73
N CYS A 68 -9.05 -2.61 -9.68
CA CYS A 68 -10.23 -3.45 -9.42
C CYS A 68 -11.35 -2.67 -8.70
N ALA A 69 -12.60 -3.09 -8.90
CA ALA A 69 -13.78 -2.47 -8.28
C ALA A 69 -13.69 -2.47 -6.74
N TRP A 70 -13.26 -3.60 -6.17
CA TRP A 70 -13.10 -3.76 -4.72
C TRP A 70 -12.17 -2.71 -4.10
N LEU A 71 -11.06 -2.40 -4.78
CA LEU A 71 -10.11 -1.38 -4.32
C LEU A 71 -10.76 0.01 -4.31
N LYS A 72 -11.53 0.35 -5.36
CA LYS A 72 -12.27 1.62 -5.45
C LYS A 72 -13.30 1.76 -4.33
N GLU A 73 -13.98 0.66 -3.98
CA GLU A 73 -14.94 0.64 -2.87
C GLU A 73 -14.27 0.74 -1.49
N LYS A 74 -13.03 0.25 -1.34
CA LYS A 74 -12.29 0.33 -0.08
C LYS A 74 -11.55 1.65 0.11
N ILE A 75 -11.04 2.24 -0.96
CA ILE A 75 -10.33 3.52 -0.91
C ILE A 75 -11.25 4.68 -1.28
N VAL A 76 -12.42 4.74 -0.64
CA VAL A 76 -13.36 5.86 -0.79
C VAL A 76 -12.84 7.16 -0.16
N TRP A 77 -11.90 7.04 0.79
CA TRP A 77 -11.31 8.16 1.50
C TRP A 77 -10.21 8.88 0.69
N ASN A 78 -9.70 8.27 -0.37
CA ASN A 78 -8.69 8.88 -1.24
C ASN A 78 -9.03 8.66 -2.73
N PRO A 79 -9.66 9.65 -3.39
CA PRO A 79 -10.06 9.53 -4.79
C PRO A 79 -8.87 9.39 -5.75
N HIS A 80 -7.68 9.87 -5.37
CA HIS A 80 -6.46 9.80 -6.18
C HIS A 80 -5.60 8.56 -5.92
N ALA A 81 -6.04 7.65 -5.03
CA ALA A 81 -5.26 6.47 -4.71
C ALA A 81 -4.99 5.58 -5.93
N ILE A 82 -5.94 5.50 -6.85
CA ILE A 82 -5.79 4.71 -8.09
C ILE A 82 -4.73 5.33 -9.00
N GLU A 83 -4.77 6.65 -9.20
CA GLU A 83 -3.76 7.35 -10.01
C GLU A 83 -2.38 7.19 -9.38
N HIS A 84 -2.26 7.41 -8.07
CA HIS A 84 -1.01 7.25 -7.34
C HIS A 84 -0.42 5.84 -7.44
N LEU A 85 -1.27 4.81 -7.30
CA LEU A 85 -0.85 3.41 -7.45
C LEU A 85 -0.38 3.09 -8.88
N ALA A 86 -1.01 3.68 -9.90
CA ALA A 86 -0.59 3.56 -11.28
C ALA A 86 0.78 4.21 -11.50
N GLU A 87 0.99 5.43 -10.98
CA GLU A 87 2.27 6.13 -11.04
C GLU A 87 3.40 5.35 -10.36
N LEU A 88 3.13 4.74 -9.19
CA LEU A 88 4.09 3.89 -8.49
C LEU A 88 4.44 2.63 -9.31
N ALA A 89 3.47 2.02 -9.99
CA ALA A 89 3.72 0.88 -10.85
C ALA A 89 4.64 1.25 -12.02
N GLU A 90 4.39 2.38 -12.67
CA GLU A 90 5.23 2.90 -13.75
C GLU A 90 6.63 3.28 -13.24
N ALA A 91 6.72 3.92 -12.07
CA ALA A 91 8.00 4.25 -11.45
C ALA A 91 8.82 3.00 -11.11
N ARG A 92 8.17 1.90 -10.70
CA ARG A 92 8.83 0.62 -10.43
C ARG A 92 9.37 -0.02 -11.70
N LYS A 93 8.61 0.01 -12.80
CA LYS A 93 9.07 -0.47 -14.11
C LYS A 93 10.26 0.31 -14.66
N LYS A 94 10.42 1.58 -14.28
CA LYS A 94 11.57 2.40 -14.67
C LYS A 94 12.81 2.15 -13.81
N GLN A 95 12.67 1.55 -12.63
CA GLN A 95 13.76 1.28 -11.70
C GLN A 95 14.23 -0.18 -11.71
N GLY A 96 13.45 -1.11 -12.27
CA GLY A 96 13.82 -2.51 -12.48
C GLY A 96 14.17 -2.80 -13.93
#